data_AF-A0AA89C9U9-F1
#
_entry.id   AF-A0AA89C9U9-F1
#
_cell.length_a   1.000
_cell.length_b   1.000
_cell.length_c   1.000
_cell.angle_alpha   90.00
_cell.angle_beta   90.00
_cell.angle_gamma   90.00
#
_symmetry.space_group_name_H-M   'P 1'
#
loop_
_entity.id
_entity.type
_entity.pdbx_description
1 polymer ?
#
loop_
_entity_poly.entity_id
_entity_poly.type
_entity_poly.pdbx_seq_one_letter_code
_entity_poly.pdbx_strand_id
1 'polypeptide(L)'
;MAASQVRVEFIETSRGGRHLAWNGYRYRQNNKRDTWISWKCILTTCKATICTRDDIPTKFGRDHNHPPSPAEVEGMKIISEVRSRARVEMTPIPSIYDEEITKLRDAPWDSQTREVASKLPTFSATKSAMYRARQKTVPPIPSTRQTIQLNDKFQRTTSGELFLQADDGDADRILIFASPDNVEHLCAAPDIYCDGTLRAPPETQQPRPSPTYNSRDVYSTLPRPYGGRHNH
;
A
#
# COMPACT_ATOMS: atom_id res chain seq x y z
N MET A 1 2.20 -46.82 9.46
CA MET A 1 2.37 -45.70 8.51
C MET A 1 1.58 -44.53 9.04
N ALA A 2 2.24 -43.44 9.43
CA ALA A 2 1.53 -42.23 9.90
C ALA A 2 0.85 -41.59 8.69
N ALA A 3 -0.48 -41.48 8.69
CA ALA A 3 -1.19 -40.73 7.67
C ALA A 3 -0.71 -39.28 7.73
N SER A 4 -0.07 -38.81 6.66
CA SER A 4 0.27 -37.40 6.48
C SER A 4 -1.01 -36.58 6.55
N GLN A 5 -1.24 -35.90 7.68
CA GLN A 5 -2.44 -35.12 7.90
C GLN A 5 -2.33 -33.79 7.15
N VAL A 6 -3.28 -33.52 6.25
CA VAL A 6 -3.30 -32.30 5.43
C VAL A 6 -3.53 -31.08 6.32
N ARG A 7 -2.63 -30.09 6.24
CA ARG A 7 -2.73 -28.81 6.95
C ARG A 7 -3.57 -27.81 6.16
N VAL A 8 -4.20 -26.88 6.86
CA VAL A 8 -4.93 -25.77 6.22
C VAL A 8 -3.98 -24.66 5.79
N GLU A 9 -4.42 -23.86 4.83
CA GLU A 9 -3.72 -22.66 4.40
C GLU A 9 -4.38 -21.40 4.96
N PHE A 10 -3.61 -20.31 5.07
CA PHE A 10 -4.10 -19.03 5.55
C PHE A 10 -3.86 -17.90 4.56
N ILE A 11 -4.82 -16.98 4.51
CA ILE A 11 -4.76 -15.74 3.73
C ILE A 11 -4.81 -14.58 4.72
N GLU A 12 -3.79 -13.73 4.72
CA GLU A 12 -3.78 -12.57 5.61
C GLU A 12 -4.82 -11.53 5.16
N THR A 13 -5.50 -10.94 6.12
CA THR A 13 -6.48 -9.87 5.89
C THR A 13 -5.81 -8.50 5.99
N SER A 14 -6.44 -7.47 5.41
CA SER A 14 -5.96 -6.08 5.52
C SER A 14 -5.91 -5.53 6.96
N ARG A 15 -6.62 -6.19 7.89
CA ARG A 15 -6.69 -5.81 9.30
C ARG A 15 -5.69 -6.57 10.19
N GLY A 16 -4.80 -7.39 9.62
CA GLY A 16 -3.81 -8.17 10.36
C GLY A 16 -4.34 -9.48 10.96
N GLY A 17 -5.62 -9.80 10.78
CA GLY A 17 -6.16 -11.14 11.04
C GLY A 17 -5.90 -12.08 9.85
N ARG A 18 -6.33 -13.33 9.96
CA ARG A 18 -6.23 -14.34 8.88
C ARG A 18 -7.58 -14.95 8.54
N HIS A 19 -7.76 -15.28 7.27
CA HIS A 19 -8.79 -16.19 6.80
C HIS A 19 -8.17 -17.56 6.56
N LEU A 20 -8.94 -18.61 6.83
CA LEU A 20 -8.58 -19.99 6.51
C LEU A 20 -9.07 -20.30 5.10
N ALA A 21 -8.21 -20.92 4.29
CA ALA A 21 -8.54 -21.46 2.97
C ALA A 21 -8.58 -22.99 3.04
N TRP A 22 -9.69 -23.59 2.60
CA TRP A 22 -9.86 -25.05 2.59
C TRP A 22 -10.87 -25.47 1.51
N ASN A 23 -10.47 -26.41 0.64
CA ASN A 23 -11.30 -27.00 -0.43
C ASN A 23 -12.08 -25.96 -1.26
N GLY A 24 -11.43 -24.87 -1.66
CA GLY A 24 -12.06 -23.80 -2.46
C GLY A 24 -13.00 -22.87 -1.66
N TYR A 25 -13.01 -22.95 -0.33
CA TYR A 25 -13.77 -22.06 0.53
C TYR A 25 -12.86 -21.19 1.40
N ARG A 26 -13.38 -20.04 1.80
CA ARG A 26 -12.74 -19.13 2.76
C ARG A 26 -13.56 -18.98 4.02
N TYR A 27 -12.87 -18.99 5.16
CA TYR A 27 -13.48 -18.88 6.47
C TYR A 27 -12.83 -17.76 7.27
N ARG A 28 -13.64 -16.98 7.98
CA ARG A 28 -13.18 -16.03 8.98
C ARG A 28 -13.07 -16.71 10.34
N GLN A 29 -12.09 -16.27 11.13
CA GLN A 29 -11.99 -16.72 12.51
C GLN A 29 -13.25 -16.33 13.29
N ASN A 30 -13.81 -17.27 14.05
CA ASN A 30 -14.98 -17.06 14.89
C ASN A 30 -14.58 -17.06 16.36
N ASN A 31 -14.07 -18.20 16.86
CA ASN A 31 -13.63 -18.36 18.23
C ASN A 31 -12.25 -19.00 18.28
N LYS A 32 -11.41 -18.61 19.25
CA LYS A 32 -10.12 -19.22 19.52
C LYS A 32 -10.04 -19.64 20.99
N ARG A 33 -9.57 -20.86 21.26
CA ARG A 33 -9.31 -21.40 22.59
C ARG A 33 -8.03 -22.22 22.53
N ASP A 34 -6.94 -21.68 23.08
CA ASP A 34 -5.63 -22.31 23.03
C ASP A 34 -5.23 -22.67 21.57
N THR A 35 -4.97 -23.95 21.29
CA THR A 35 -4.64 -24.48 19.96
C THR A 35 -5.86 -24.70 19.06
N TRP A 36 -7.07 -24.68 19.63
CA TRP A 36 -8.32 -24.90 18.92
C TRP A 36 -8.89 -23.59 18.38
N ILE A 37 -9.24 -23.58 17.09
CA ILE A 37 -9.86 -22.42 16.44
C ILE A 37 -11.09 -22.89 15.68
N SER A 38 -12.22 -22.22 15.91
CA SER A 38 -13.42 -22.34 15.09
C SER A 38 -13.45 -21.23 14.06
N TRP A 39 -13.77 -21.63 12.84
CA TRP A 39 -13.87 -20.78 11.68
C TRP A 39 -15.28 -20.88 11.09
N LYS A 40 -15.80 -19.77 10.58
CA LYS A 40 -17.10 -19.70 9.92
C LYS A 40 -16.91 -19.22 8.50
N CYS A 41 -17.70 -19.73 7.56
CA CYS A 41 -17.67 -19.27 6.18
C CYS A 41 -17.72 -17.73 6.10
N ILE A 42 -16.99 -17.17 5.15
CA ILE A 42 -16.94 -15.71 4.95
C ILE A 42 -18.28 -15.13 4.49
N LEU A 43 -19.08 -15.89 3.74
CA LEU A 43 -20.42 -15.49 3.32
C LEU A 43 -21.37 -15.51 4.52
N THR A 44 -21.98 -14.36 4.82
CA THR A 44 -22.84 -14.18 5.99
C THR A 44 -24.11 -15.04 5.95
N THR A 45 -24.61 -15.34 4.75
CA THR A 45 -25.75 -16.23 4.49
C THR A 45 -25.38 -17.71 4.65
N CYS A 46 -24.10 -18.05 4.69
CA CYS A 46 -23.62 -19.41 4.88
C CYS A 46 -23.32 -19.68 6.36
N LYS A 47 -23.83 -20.82 6.87
CA LYS A 47 -23.64 -21.24 8.27
C LYS A 47 -22.57 -22.32 8.42
N ALA A 48 -21.83 -22.63 7.36
CA ALA A 48 -20.77 -23.63 7.39
C ALA A 48 -19.63 -23.22 8.33
N THR A 49 -19.05 -24.21 9.00
CA THR A 49 -17.96 -24.01 9.96
C THR A 49 -16.94 -25.13 9.85
N ILE A 50 -15.68 -24.80 10.09
CA ILE A 50 -14.59 -25.75 10.25
C ILE A 50 -13.86 -25.45 11.56
N CYS A 51 -13.37 -26.47 12.24
CA CYS A 51 -12.53 -26.31 13.42
C CYS A 51 -11.14 -26.88 13.12
N THR A 52 -10.11 -26.17 13.57
CA THR A 52 -8.72 -26.61 13.46
C THR A 52 -8.10 -26.75 14.84
N ARG A 53 -7.15 -27.67 14.98
CA ARG A 53 -6.21 -27.73 16.10
C ARG A 53 -4.80 -27.81 15.50
N ASP A 54 -3.90 -26.90 15.88
CA ASP A 54 -2.55 -26.83 15.32
C ASP A 54 -2.53 -26.79 13.78
N ASP A 55 -3.44 -25.98 13.22
CA ASP A 55 -3.66 -25.80 11.78
C ASP A 55 -4.07 -27.08 11.01
N ILE A 56 -4.50 -28.12 11.74
CA ILE A 56 -5.05 -29.35 11.19
C ILE A 56 -6.58 -29.33 11.35
N PRO A 57 -7.36 -29.60 10.29
CA PRO A 57 -8.81 -29.76 10.40
C PRO A 57 -9.16 -30.90 11.37
N THR A 58 -10.02 -30.61 12.33
CA THR A 58 -10.48 -31.60 13.34
C THR A 58 -11.98 -31.84 13.31
N LYS A 59 -12.78 -30.84 12.90
CA LYS A 59 -14.24 -30.97 12.84
C LYS A 59 -14.82 -30.11 11.72
N PHE A 60 -15.70 -30.72 10.93
CA PHE A 60 -16.54 -30.02 9.96
C PHE A 60 -17.95 -29.88 10.55
N GLY A 61 -18.51 -28.68 10.48
CA GLY A 61 -19.86 -28.39 10.96
C GLY A 61 -20.90 -28.59 9.88
N ARG A 62 -21.75 -27.58 9.67
CA ARG A 62 -22.74 -27.60 8.59
C ARG A 62 -22.05 -27.51 7.23
N ASP A 63 -22.68 -28.10 6.22
CA ASP A 63 -22.26 -27.96 4.83
C ASP A 63 -22.49 -26.54 4.30
N HIS A 64 -21.76 -26.22 3.24
CA HIS A 64 -21.94 -24.98 2.49
C HIS A 64 -23.26 -24.99 1.71
N ASN A 65 -23.89 -23.83 1.62
CA ASN A 65 -25.08 -23.60 0.78
C ASN A 65 -24.75 -22.86 -0.52
N HIS A 66 -23.47 -22.85 -0.90
CA HIS A 66 -22.96 -22.23 -2.10
C HIS A 66 -21.77 -23.08 -2.62
N PRO A 67 -21.49 -23.05 -3.92
CA PRO A 67 -20.36 -23.79 -4.48
C PRO A 67 -19.02 -23.26 -3.97
N PRO A 68 -17.96 -24.09 -4.01
CA PRO A 68 -16.59 -23.62 -3.79
C PRO A 68 -16.15 -22.72 -4.94
N SER A 69 -15.20 -21.83 -4.68
CA SER A 69 -14.52 -21.05 -5.71
C SER A 69 -13.00 -21.08 -5.49
N PRO A 70 -12.31 -22.14 -5.94
CA PRO A 70 -10.85 -22.23 -5.86
C PRO A 70 -10.16 -21.02 -6.50
N ALA A 71 -10.70 -20.53 -7.62
CA ALA A 71 -10.20 -19.34 -8.30
C ALA A 71 -10.24 -18.07 -7.44
N GLU A 72 -11.32 -17.85 -6.68
CA GLU A 72 -11.42 -16.72 -5.77
C GLU A 72 -10.48 -16.87 -4.56
N VAL A 73 -10.28 -18.10 -4.07
CA VAL A 73 -9.30 -18.38 -3.02
C VAL A 73 -7.90 -18.00 -3.49
N GLU A 74 -7.52 -18.48 -4.67
CA GLU A 74 -6.19 -18.25 -5.24
C GLU A 74 -5.95 -16.76 -5.55
N GLY A 75 -6.93 -16.09 -6.16
CA GLY A 75 -6.85 -14.64 -6.39
C GLY A 75 -6.62 -13.87 -5.08
N MET A 76 -7.25 -14.29 -3.98
CA MET A 76 -7.08 -13.63 -2.68
C MET A 76 -5.73 -13.94 -2.01
N LYS A 77 -5.07 -15.07 -2.35
CA LYS A 77 -3.67 -15.32 -1.97
C LYS A 77 -2.73 -14.39 -2.70
N ILE A 78 -2.89 -14.21 -4.02
CA ILE A 78 -2.10 -13.26 -4.82
C ILE A 78 -2.19 -11.86 -4.21
N ILE A 79 -3.40 -11.40 -3.89
CA ILE A 79 -3.60 -10.09 -3.25
C ILE A 79 -3.02 -10.02 -1.83
N SER A 80 -3.01 -11.13 -1.09
CA SER A 80 -2.33 -11.21 0.20
C SER A 80 -0.81 -11.05 0.03
N GLU A 81 -0.25 -11.64 -1.02
CA GLU A 81 1.17 -11.56 -1.34
C GLU A 81 1.57 -10.13 -1.73
N VAL A 82 0.83 -9.49 -2.63
CA VAL A 82 1.02 -8.07 -2.98
C VAL A 82 1.05 -7.20 -1.71
N ARG A 83 0.18 -7.48 -0.74
CA ARG A 83 0.14 -6.74 0.53
C ARG A 83 1.34 -7.03 1.43
N SER A 84 1.80 -8.28 1.44
CA SER A 84 2.99 -8.70 2.16
C SER A 84 4.21 -7.94 1.62
N ARG A 85 4.43 -8.02 0.30
CA ARG A 85 5.46 -7.29 -0.43
C ARG A 85 5.38 -5.78 -0.20
N ALA A 86 4.19 -5.19 -0.29
CA ALA A 86 3.99 -3.76 -0.07
C ALA A 86 4.43 -3.26 1.32
N ARG A 87 4.47 -4.13 2.35
CA ARG A 87 4.95 -3.76 3.69
C ARG A 87 6.46 -3.69 3.81
N VAL A 88 7.18 -4.48 3.04
CA VAL A 88 8.62 -4.68 3.19
C VAL A 88 9.43 -4.02 2.07
N GLU A 89 8.88 -3.96 0.87
CA GLU A 89 9.50 -3.37 -0.32
C GLU A 89 9.20 -1.88 -0.45
N MET A 90 10.20 -1.15 -0.95
CA MET A 90 10.11 0.28 -1.26
C MET A 90 9.77 0.56 -2.73
N THR A 91 9.72 -0.47 -3.57
CA THR A 91 9.27 -0.37 -4.98
C THR A 91 7.84 0.21 -5.05
N PRO A 92 7.46 0.91 -6.13
CA PRO A 92 6.11 1.43 -6.27
C PRO A 92 5.06 0.32 -6.15
N ILE A 93 4.02 0.54 -5.33
CA ILE A 93 2.93 -0.44 -5.13
C ILE A 93 2.27 -0.88 -6.47
N PRO A 94 2.07 0.00 -7.47
CA PRO A 94 1.61 -0.43 -8.79
C PRO A 94 2.52 -1.50 -9.43
N SER A 95 3.84 -1.30 -9.36
CA SER A 95 4.83 -2.25 -9.90
C SER A 95 4.75 -3.61 -9.18
N ILE A 96 4.66 -3.62 -7.85
CA ILE A 96 4.48 -4.86 -7.08
C ILE A 96 3.22 -5.61 -7.53
N TYR A 97 2.11 -4.89 -7.70
CA TYR A 97 0.86 -5.49 -8.15
C TYR A 97 1.02 -6.08 -9.56
N ASP A 98 1.55 -5.30 -10.51
CA ASP A 98 1.69 -5.70 -11.90
C ASP A 98 2.64 -6.90 -12.05
N GLU A 99 3.71 -6.97 -11.25
CA GLU A 99 4.61 -8.13 -11.20
C GLU A 99 3.89 -9.39 -10.72
N GLU A 100 3.12 -9.33 -9.64
CA GLU A 100 2.36 -10.50 -9.16
C GLU A 100 1.30 -10.94 -10.16
N ILE A 101 0.65 -10.00 -10.86
CA ILE A 101 -0.29 -10.33 -11.92
C ILE A 101 0.43 -10.91 -13.15
N THR A 102 1.64 -10.45 -13.44
CA THR A 102 2.44 -10.97 -14.56
C THR A 102 2.85 -12.42 -14.32
N LYS A 103 3.21 -12.80 -13.08
CA LYS A 103 3.47 -14.21 -12.72
C LYS A 103 2.29 -15.13 -13.05
N LEU A 104 1.05 -14.65 -12.85
CA LEU A 104 -0.15 -15.39 -13.23
C LEU A 104 -0.30 -15.50 -14.77
N ARG A 105 0.10 -14.48 -15.51
CA ARG A 105 0.04 -14.46 -16.98
C ARG A 105 1.12 -15.33 -17.63
N ASP A 106 2.27 -15.44 -16.99
CA ASP A 106 3.39 -16.27 -17.46
C ASP A 106 3.16 -17.76 -17.19
N ALA A 107 2.21 -18.10 -16.32
CA ALA A 107 1.75 -19.47 -16.12
C ALA A 107 0.98 -20.00 -17.36
N PRO A 108 0.86 -21.34 -17.54
CA PRO A 108 0.05 -21.91 -18.60
C PRO A 108 -1.37 -21.31 -18.62
N TRP A 109 -1.77 -20.78 -19.78
CA TRP A 109 -3.05 -20.09 -19.97
C TRP A 109 -4.24 -21.05 -20.16
N ASP A 110 -4.38 -21.98 -19.21
CA ASP A 110 -5.45 -22.98 -19.14
C ASP A 110 -6.75 -22.41 -18.55
N SER A 111 -7.76 -23.26 -18.38
CA SER A 111 -9.06 -22.87 -17.83
C SER A 111 -8.96 -22.35 -16.39
N GLN A 112 -8.08 -22.92 -15.57
CA GLN A 112 -7.92 -22.56 -14.16
C GLN A 112 -7.27 -21.18 -14.03
N THR A 113 -6.19 -20.91 -14.76
CA THR A 113 -5.51 -19.61 -14.77
C THR A 113 -6.46 -18.50 -15.25
N ARG A 114 -7.26 -18.76 -16.28
CA ARG A 114 -8.29 -17.82 -16.77
C ARG A 114 -9.35 -17.54 -15.72
N GLU A 115 -9.79 -18.56 -15.00
CA GLU A 115 -10.78 -18.40 -13.95
C GLU A 115 -10.22 -17.53 -12.81
N VAL A 116 -9.00 -17.80 -12.35
CA VAL A 116 -8.32 -16.96 -11.34
C VAL A 116 -8.21 -15.51 -11.83
N ALA A 117 -7.73 -15.29 -13.05
CA ALA A 117 -7.60 -13.97 -13.64
C ALA A 117 -8.94 -13.21 -13.69
N SER A 118 -10.05 -13.91 -13.98
CA SER A 118 -11.39 -13.33 -14.01
C SER A 118 -11.94 -12.94 -12.62
N LYS A 119 -11.44 -13.56 -11.55
CA LYS A 119 -11.86 -13.35 -10.16
C LYS A 119 -10.94 -12.40 -9.40
N LEU A 120 -9.81 -12.00 -9.99
CA LEU A 120 -8.91 -11.06 -9.36
C LEU A 120 -9.56 -9.68 -9.20
N PRO A 121 -9.48 -9.06 -8.00
CA PRO A 121 -9.92 -7.70 -7.83
C PRO A 121 -8.98 -6.75 -8.57
N THR A 122 -9.49 -5.60 -9.02
CA THR A 122 -8.67 -4.60 -9.69
C THR A 122 -7.67 -3.94 -8.73
N PHE A 123 -6.62 -3.34 -9.29
CA PHE A 123 -5.69 -2.51 -8.53
C PHE A 123 -6.43 -1.43 -7.72
N SER A 124 -7.38 -0.73 -8.34
CA SER A 124 -8.17 0.32 -7.67
C SER A 124 -8.88 -0.18 -6.41
N ALA A 125 -9.52 -1.36 -6.49
CA ALA A 125 -10.23 -1.97 -5.36
C ALA A 125 -9.30 -2.36 -4.20
N THR A 126 -8.04 -2.67 -4.49
CA THR A 126 -7.06 -3.14 -3.49
C THR A 126 -6.07 -2.07 -3.06
N LYS A 127 -5.92 -0.98 -3.83
CA LYS A 127 -4.96 0.13 -3.65
C LYS A 127 -4.91 0.61 -2.21
N SER A 128 -6.03 1.05 -1.66
CA SER A 128 -6.10 1.61 -0.31
C SER A 128 -5.59 0.65 0.76
N ALA A 129 -5.84 -0.66 0.62
CA ALA A 129 -5.36 -1.66 1.57
C ALA A 129 -3.84 -1.83 1.50
N MET A 130 -3.26 -1.77 0.30
CA MET A 130 -1.81 -1.89 0.10
C MET A 130 -1.05 -0.68 0.65
N TYR A 131 -1.52 0.53 0.32
CA TYR A 131 -0.93 1.76 0.85
C TYR A 131 -1.02 1.83 2.37
N ARG A 132 -2.17 1.47 2.97
CA ARG A 132 -2.31 1.40 4.43
C ARG A 132 -1.40 0.33 5.06
N ALA A 133 -1.18 -0.78 4.38
CA ALA A 133 -0.26 -1.81 4.88
C ALA A 133 1.16 -1.28 4.92
N ARG A 134 1.63 -0.63 3.84
CA ARG A 134 2.94 0.05 3.80
C ARG A 134 3.04 1.19 4.82
N GLN A 135 1.97 1.96 5.00
CA GLN A 135 1.95 3.10 5.94
C GLN A 135 2.26 2.69 7.38
N LYS A 136 2.00 1.43 7.77
CA LYS A 136 2.33 0.91 9.11
C LYS A 136 3.82 0.67 9.31
N THR A 137 4.61 0.57 8.24
CA THR A 137 6.05 0.27 8.29
C THR A 137 6.91 1.47 7.94
N VAL A 138 6.32 2.53 7.39
CA VAL A 138 7.01 3.81 7.17
C VAL A 138 6.72 4.78 8.31
N PRO A 139 7.67 5.70 8.62
CA PRO A 139 7.44 6.75 9.62
C PRO A 139 6.19 7.58 9.30
N PRO A 140 5.49 8.09 10.32
CA PRO A 140 4.39 9.01 10.12
C PRO A 140 4.87 10.29 9.41
N ILE A 141 3.94 10.99 8.77
CA ILE A 141 4.23 12.28 8.15
C ILE A 141 4.70 13.24 9.26
N PRO A 142 5.92 13.80 9.16
CA PRO A 142 6.45 14.68 10.18
C PRO A 142 5.66 15.99 10.21
N SER A 143 5.41 16.51 11.42
CA SER A 143 4.71 17.79 11.60
C SER A 143 5.63 18.99 11.39
N THR A 144 6.94 18.81 11.60
CA THR A 144 7.97 19.83 11.37
C THR A 144 9.18 19.21 10.67
N ARG A 145 9.99 20.03 9.98
CA ARG A 145 11.21 19.57 9.29
C ARG A 145 12.22 18.94 10.25
N GLN A 146 12.34 19.49 11.45
CA GLN A 146 13.21 18.95 12.50
C GLN A 146 12.85 17.51 12.90
N THR A 147 11.57 17.13 12.82
CA THR A 147 11.09 15.79 13.22
C THR A 147 11.22 14.73 12.13
N ILE A 148 11.75 15.07 10.94
CA ILE A 148 11.96 14.10 9.86
C ILE A 148 12.90 12.98 10.35
N GLN A 149 12.52 11.72 10.16
CA GLN A 149 13.37 10.57 10.48
C GLN A 149 13.73 9.82 9.21
N LEU A 150 15.00 9.94 8.78
CA LEU A 150 15.56 9.20 7.66
C LEU A 150 16.43 8.07 8.20
N ASN A 151 15.95 6.84 8.15
CA ASN A 151 16.78 5.66 8.37
C ASN A 151 17.51 5.27 7.07
N ASP A 152 18.42 4.30 7.14
CA ASP A 152 19.22 3.83 5.99
C ASP A 152 18.38 3.49 4.76
N LYS A 153 17.14 3.03 4.93
CA LYS A 153 16.24 2.69 3.81
C LYS A 153 15.82 3.90 2.98
N PHE A 154 15.87 5.10 3.54
CA PHE A 154 15.49 6.35 2.86
C PHE A 154 16.71 7.19 2.44
N GLN A 155 17.92 6.73 2.73
CA GLN A 155 19.16 7.45 2.39
C GLN A 155 19.83 6.92 1.12
N ARG A 156 19.34 5.81 0.56
CA ARG A 156 19.95 5.12 -0.58
C ARG A 156 18.97 4.93 -1.73
N THR A 157 19.50 4.83 -2.94
CA THR A 157 18.76 4.45 -4.15
C THR A 157 18.38 2.97 -4.13
N THR A 158 17.58 2.53 -5.12
CA THR A 158 17.28 1.10 -5.33
C THR A 158 18.50 0.27 -5.72
N SER A 159 19.55 0.89 -6.29
CA SER A 159 20.86 0.27 -6.57
C SER A 159 21.77 0.21 -5.32
N GLY A 160 21.36 0.82 -4.19
CA GLY A 160 22.13 0.85 -2.94
C GLY A 160 23.11 2.01 -2.81
N GLU A 161 23.16 2.90 -3.80
CA GLU A 161 24.02 4.08 -3.81
C GLU A 161 23.50 5.14 -2.85
N LEU A 162 24.42 5.95 -2.27
CA LEU A 162 24.03 7.03 -1.37
C LEU A 162 23.25 8.09 -2.15
N PHE A 163 22.07 8.44 -1.65
CA PHE A 163 21.18 9.41 -2.26
C PHE A 163 20.97 10.66 -1.39
N LEU A 164 20.97 10.51 -0.06
CA LEU A 164 21.02 11.65 0.85
C LEU A 164 22.46 12.17 0.94
N GLN A 165 22.74 13.32 0.33
CA GLN A 165 24.09 13.91 0.24
C GLN A 165 24.39 14.88 1.38
N ALA A 166 23.38 15.59 1.89
CA ALA A 166 23.54 16.50 3.01
C ALA A 166 22.29 16.56 3.88
N ASP A 167 22.54 16.80 5.16
CA ASP A 167 21.56 16.99 6.22
C ASP A 167 22.19 17.94 7.24
N ASP A 168 21.72 19.18 7.28
CA ASP A 168 22.29 20.22 8.15
C ASP A 168 21.87 20.09 9.62
N GLY A 169 20.85 19.28 9.92
CA GLY A 169 20.37 19.04 11.29
C GLY A 169 19.70 20.23 11.99
N ASP A 170 19.48 21.34 11.29
CA ASP A 170 18.97 22.58 11.89
C ASP A 170 17.46 22.55 12.20
N ALA A 171 16.97 23.56 12.91
CA ALA A 171 15.54 23.70 13.21
C ALA A 171 14.69 23.81 11.92
N ASP A 172 15.22 24.50 10.91
CA ASP A 172 14.67 24.56 9.56
C ASP A 172 15.43 23.64 8.59
N ARG A 173 15.64 22.40 9.05
CA ARG A 173 16.46 21.37 8.40
C ARG A 173 16.37 21.34 6.87
N ILE A 174 17.51 21.47 6.21
CA ILE A 174 17.68 21.30 4.76
C ILE A 174 18.25 19.92 4.47
N LEU A 175 17.56 19.19 3.59
CA LEU A 175 17.96 17.87 3.11
C LEU A 175 18.30 17.97 1.63
N ILE A 176 19.47 17.47 1.24
CA ILE A 176 19.92 17.44 -0.16
C ILE A 176 19.91 16.00 -0.64
N PHE A 177 19.07 15.72 -1.64
CA PHE A 177 19.00 14.42 -2.29
C PHE A 177 19.54 14.51 -3.72
N ALA A 178 20.58 13.75 -4.02
CA ALA A 178 21.16 13.62 -5.36
C ALA A 178 21.97 12.32 -5.45
N SER A 179 22.04 11.72 -6.64
CA SER A 179 23.04 10.68 -6.89
C SER A 179 24.44 11.33 -6.92
N PRO A 180 25.51 10.58 -6.60
CA PRO A 180 26.88 11.08 -6.70
C PRO A 180 27.19 11.65 -8.09
N ASP A 181 26.80 10.93 -9.15
CA ASP A 181 26.96 11.35 -10.54
C ASP A 181 26.28 12.68 -10.83
N ASN A 182 25.06 12.89 -10.32
CA ASN A 182 24.35 14.16 -10.50
C ASN A 182 25.07 15.31 -9.79
N VAL A 183 25.67 15.07 -8.62
CA VAL A 183 26.46 16.08 -7.91
C VAL A 183 27.72 16.41 -8.71
N GLU A 184 28.41 15.42 -9.27
CA GLU A 184 29.58 15.63 -10.12
C GLU A 184 29.22 16.46 -11.36
N HIS A 185 28.12 16.12 -12.03
CA HIS A 185 27.61 16.88 -13.18
C HIS A 185 27.23 18.31 -12.80
N LEU A 186 26.59 18.53 -11.66
CA LEU A 186 26.23 19.86 -11.17
C LEU A 186 27.48 20.71 -10.85
N CYS A 187 28.50 20.11 -10.23
CA CYS A 187 29.76 20.78 -9.92
C CYS A 187 30.55 21.17 -11.17
N ALA A 188 30.46 20.37 -12.24
CA ALA A 188 31.13 20.64 -13.51
C ALA A 188 30.34 21.58 -14.44
N ALA A 189 29.06 21.82 -14.16
CA ALA A 189 28.21 22.65 -15.01
C ALA A 189 28.56 24.15 -14.86
N PRO A 190 28.83 24.88 -15.96
CA PRO A 190 29.08 26.32 -15.90
C PRO A 190 27.80 27.12 -15.60
N ASP A 191 26.65 26.61 -16.05
CA ASP A 191 25.33 27.20 -15.88
C ASP A 191 24.35 26.15 -15.37
N ILE A 192 23.60 26.49 -14.33
CA ILE A 192 22.55 25.63 -13.75
C ILE A 192 21.21 26.35 -13.91
N TYR A 193 20.29 25.71 -14.63
CA TYR A 193 18.92 26.18 -14.78
C TYR A 193 18.02 25.42 -13.81
N CYS A 194 17.43 26.13 -12.86
CA CYS A 194 16.49 25.56 -11.90
C CYS A 194 15.08 26.08 -12.17
N ASP A 195 14.12 25.18 -12.40
CA ASP A 195 12.70 25.52 -12.42
C ASP A 195 11.99 25.01 -11.16
N GLY A 196 10.93 25.70 -10.75
CA GLY A 196 10.13 25.29 -9.59
C GLY A 196 9.12 24.23 -9.97
N THR A 197 9.51 22.95 -10.00
CA THR A 197 8.64 21.82 -10.38
C THR A 197 7.96 21.12 -9.20
N LEU A 198 7.52 21.86 -8.17
CA LEU A 198 6.69 21.33 -7.08
C LEU A 198 5.37 22.10 -6.99
N ARG A 199 4.34 21.58 -7.67
CA ARG A 199 2.99 22.17 -7.69
C ARG A 199 2.21 22.00 -6.37
N ALA A 200 2.76 21.26 -5.40
CA ALA A 200 2.26 21.18 -4.04
C ALA A 200 3.41 20.78 -3.09
N PRO A 201 3.70 21.52 -2.02
CA PRO A 201 4.55 21.00 -0.94
C PRO A 201 3.87 19.77 -0.31
N PRO A 202 4.63 18.80 0.27
CA PRO A 202 4.03 17.75 1.06
C PRO A 202 3.16 18.40 2.15
N GLU A 203 1.90 17.98 2.23
CA GLU A 203 0.89 18.55 3.10
C GLU A 203 1.33 18.36 4.56
N THR A 204 1.98 19.37 5.12
CA THR A 204 2.12 19.51 6.57
C THR A 204 0.71 19.75 7.08
N GLN A 205 0.29 19.00 8.11
CA GLN A 205 -1.00 19.24 8.76
C GLN A 205 -0.98 20.62 9.41
N GLN A 206 -1.24 21.67 8.63
CA GLN A 206 -1.67 22.92 9.22
C GLN A 206 -3.06 22.68 9.82
N PRO A 207 -3.32 23.18 11.05
CA PRO A 207 -4.63 23.02 11.68
C PRO A 207 -5.69 23.61 10.74
N ARG A 208 -6.72 22.82 10.42
CA ARG A 208 -7.82 23.27 9.56
C ARG A 208 -8.45 24.51 10.20
N PRO A 209 -8.59 25.64 9.48
CA PRO A 209 -9.38 26.75 9.99
C PRO A 209 -10.85 26.33 10.10
N SER A 210 -11.50 26.78 11.17
CA SER A 210 -12.89 26.54 11.54
C SER A 210 -13.86 26.88 10.39
N PRO A 211 -15.10 26.31 10.35
CA PRO A 211 -15.93 26.22 9.14
C PRO A 211 -16.59 27.52 8.64
N THR A 212 -16.11 28.71 9.05
CA THR A 212 -16.81 29.98 8.76
C THR A 212 -16.01 30.93 7.88
N TYR A 213 -15.28 30.43 6.88
CA TYR A 213 -14.59 31.29 5.91
C TYR A 213 -15.10 31.04 4.49
N ASN A 214 -15.85 32.01 3.95
CA ASN A 214 -16.44 31.99 2.61
C ASN A 214 -15.43 32.55 1.60
N SER A 215 -15.05 31.75 0.61
CA SER A 215 -13.92 32.00 -0.30
C SER A 215 -14.22 32.95 -1.47
N ARG A 216 -15.06 33.99 -1.27
CA ARG A 216 -15.46 34.92 -2.35
C ARG A 216 -14.93 36.35 -2.25
N ASP A 217 -14.18 36.70 -1.20
CA ASP A 217 -13.74 38.08 -0.98
C ASP A 217 -12.25 38.38 -1.24
N VAL A 218 -11.50 37.52 -1.95
CA VAL A 218 -10.07 37.75 -2.19
C VAL A 218 -9.69 37.74 -3.67
N TYR A 219 -10.38 38.55 -4.48
CA TYR A 219 -9.85 39.03 -5.77
C TYR A 219 -10.40 40.42 -6.08
N SER A 220 -10.11 41.39 -5.21
CA SER A 220 -10.40 42.81 -5.48
C SER A 220 -9.58 43.69 -4.55
N THR A 221 -8.27 43.82 -4.82
CA THR A 221 -7.47 45.03 -4.53
C THR A 221 -6.06 44.84 -5.04
N LEU A 222 -5.83 45.16 -6.32
CA LEU A 222 -4.52 45.62 -6.77
C LEU A 222 -4.75 46.97 -7.49
N PRO A 223 -4.05 48.05 -7.09
CA PRO A 223 -4.22 49.36 -7.70
C PRO A 223 -3.66 49.37 -9.15
N ARG A 224 -4.43 49.96 -10.06
CA ARG A 224 -4.02 50.17 -11.46
C ARG A 224 -2.92 51.24 -11.54
N PRO A 225 -1.90 51.09 -12.40
CA PRO A 225 -0.88 52.11 -12.59
C PRO A 225 -1.45 53.34 -13.31
N TYR A 226 -1.07 54.52 -12.81
CA TYR A 226 -1.32 55.83 -13.41
C TYR A 226 -0.72 55.90 -14.82
N GLY A 227 -1.57 56.06 -15.83
CA GLY A 227 -1.19 56.45 -17.19
C GLY A 227 -1.88 57.77 -17.53
N GLY A 228 -1.11 58.85 -17.57
CA GLY A 228 -1.59 60.20 -17.86
C GLY A 228 -2.13 60.35 -19.28
N ARG A 229 -3.14 61.20 -19.43
CA ARG A 229 -3.49 61.83 -20.70
C ARG A 229 -3.34 63.34 -20.54
N HIS A 230 -2.47 63.90 -21.35
CA HIS A 230 -2.40 65.33 -21.64
C HIS A 230 -3.67 65.76 -22.40
N ASN A 231 -4.19 66.93 -22.02
CA ASN A 231 -5.15 67.71 -22.80
C ASN A 231 -4.43 68.39 -23.97
N HIS A 232 -4.83 68.12 -25.20
CA HIS A 232 -5.57 69.03 -26.08
C HIS A 232 -5.82 68.37 -27.44
#